data_AF-A0A8J7F9I4-F1
#
_entry.id   AF-A0A8J7F9I4-F1
#
_cell.length_a   1.000
_cell.length_b   1.000
_cell.length_c   1.000
_cell.angle_alpha   90.00
_cell.angle_beta   90.00
_cell.angle_gamma   90.00
#
_symmetry.space_group_name_H-M   'P 1'
#
loop_
_entity.id
_entity.type
_entity.pdbx_description
1 polymer ?
#
loop_
_entity_poly.entity_id
_entity_poly.type
_entity_poly.pdbx_seq_one_letter_code
_entity_poly.pdbx_strand_id
1 'polypeptide(L)'
;MNNLSIPAEQKNTEITQDKNLYIIIGVTLISIMGGQTVAPILPSLTSVFNVSPREIELVMTLFVLPIGIATPILGVLADRIGIRKVLIPALILFAIAGASISFAGTFTSVLGLRFLQGLGAAPLDALALTMIAMLYNGRKLGAAMSINAAVIGISSAIYPLLGGALGSINWTYPFLLAVLAFPLVMLVIMVLKLPSKPPGVEKPSLKTYLKTTYKSINNRSVIGLLFAVGSIFMIQFGAFITYVPIFAGISLGASGLMNGIILCVMSLAVAISASQLGWLIQRFSEITLIKVSFIISAVALLIIPVINNPWLLLIPSALFGVALAFALPSSQALLAGLSAQDTRAGFMAVNASVQSLGQALGPILGAIAIAIGGIKAVFFSSAGYALIAFVIFNILITPKQTKSVPQLLPEIEIDEELTAIPSIASPTDLQAPVAQLVHTLTNKIIDLPEIPSLIYIGKQHKNGTSDIDISNLPYSEVVSRNHAQIKFDGQDYYIQDMGSSNGTYINKYPLLPGIWYKLGPGVKLGLGKRDMVAFVFQLN
;
A
#
# COMPACT_ATOMS: atom_id res chain seq x y z
N MET A 1 14.14 -47.17 9.89
CA MET A 1 13.42 -46.23 9.00
C MET A 1 12.78 -45.19 9.89
N ASN A 2 13.38 -44.00 9.93
CA ASN A 2 13.13 -42.98 10.95
C ASN A 2 11.83 -42.21 10.65
N ASN A 3 10.90 -42.30 11.60
CA ASN A 3 9.81 -41.34 11.79
C ASN A 3 10.40 -39.96 12.05
N LEU A 4 10.36 -39.08 11.06
CA LEU A 4 10.52 -37.64 11.26
C LEU A 4 9.16 -37.08 11.66
N SER A 5 8.91 -37.08 12.96
CA SER A 5 7.86 -36.29 13.59
C SER A 5 8.08 -34.81 13.26
N ILE A 6 7.12 -34.23 12.55
CA ILE A 6 6.96 -32.77 12.46
C ILE A 6 6.70 -32.27 13.89
N PRO A 7 7.45 -31.30 14.44
CA PRO A 7 7.18 -30.80 15.78
C PRO A 7 5.80 -30.13 15.82
N ALA A 8 4.86 -30.82 16.43
CA ALA A 8 3.55 -30.30 16.80
C ALA A 8 3.72 -29.36 18.00
N GLU A 9 4.15 -28.12 17.77
CA GLU A 9 3.99 -27.04 18.75
C GLU A 9 4.20 -25.62 18.16
N GLN A 10 3.46 -25.26 17.10
CA GLN A 10 3.11 -23.85 16.92
C GLN A 10 1.90 -23.56 17.82
N LYS A 11 2.19 -23.26 19.09
CA LYS A 11 1.21 -22.67 20.01
C LYS A 11 0.40 -21.61 19.26
N ASN A 12 -0.92 -21.67 19.40
CA ASN A 12 -1.86 -20.68 18.90
C ASN A 12 -1.70 -19.35 19.67
N THR A 13 -0.49 -18.81 19.74
CA THR A 13 -0.25 -17.50 20.31
C THR A 13 -0.98 -16.50 19.42
N GLU A 14 -1.88 -15.75 20.03
CA GLU A 14 -2.49 -14.60 19.39
C GLU A 14 -1.39 -13.67 18.91
N ILE A 15 -1.60 -13.04 17.76
CA ILE A 15 -0.57 -12.21 17.13
C ILE A 15 -0.12 -11.05 18.04
N THR A 16 -1.05 -10.59 18.89
CA THR A 16 -0.86 -9.57 19.92
C THR A 16 0.06 -10.01 21.06
N GLN A 17 0.33 -11.30 21.23
CA GLN A 17 1.20 -11.83 22.27
C GLN A 17 2.59 -12.20 21.73
N ASP A 18 2.82 -12.07 20.41
CA ASP A 18 4.10 -12.37 19.79
C ASP A 18 5.11 -11.24 20.03
N LYS A 19 6.16 -11.54 20.80
CA LYS A 19 7.27 -10.62 21.10
C LYS A 19 7.97 -10.09 19.85
N ASN A 20 8.01 -10.87 18.76
CA ASN A 20 8.63 -10.43 17.51
C ASN A 20 7.83 -9.28 16.87
N LEU A 21 6.50 -9.29 17.00
CA LEU A 21 5.65 -8.22 16.47
C LEU A 21 5.98 -6.88 17.14
N TYR A 22 6.16 -6.87 18.46
CA TYR A 22 6.54 -5.66 19.19
C TYR A 22 7.89 -5.09 18.75
N ILE A 23 8.85 -5.96 18.43
CA ILE A 23 10.16 -5.54 17.90
C ILE A 23 9.99 -4.93 16.50
N ILE A 24 9.21 -5.56 15.62
CA ILE A 24 8.90 -5.05 14.29
C ILE A 24 8.23 -3.67 14.37
N ILE A 25 7.24 -3.52 15.26
CA ILE A 25 6.56 -2.26 15.53
C ILE A 25 7.57 -1.23 16.04
N GLY A 26 8.46 -1.60 16.96
CA GLY A 26 9.53 -0.73 17.45
C GLY A 26 10.45 -0.24 16.33
N VAL A 27 10.84 -1.13 15.41
CA VAL A 27 11.68 -0.76 14.24
C VAL A 27 10.94 0.24 13.34
N THR A 28 9.65 0.01 13.10
CA THR A 28 8.80 0.89 12.29
C THR A 28 8.66 2.28 12.94
N LEU A 29 8.44 2.33 14.26
CA LEU A 29 8.38 3.56 15.03
C LEU A 29 9.69 4.37 14.92
N ILE A 30 10.84 3.72 15.10
CA ILE A 30 12.15 4.38 14.96
C ILE A 30 12.36 4.92 13.54
N SER A 31 11.95 4.17 12.51
CA SER A 31 12.12 4.60 11.12
C SER A 31 11.38 5.90 10.81
N ILE A 32 10.12 6.02 11.25
CA ILE A 32 9.27 7.18 10.98
C ILE A 32 9.73 8.41 11.79
N MET A 33 10.22 8.18 13.01
CA MET A 33 10.57 9.23 13.97
C MET A 33 11.54 10.27 13.39
N GLY A 34 12.64 9.84 12.74
CA GLY A 34 13.76 10.72 12.40
C GLY A 34 13.41 11.91 11.50
N GLY A 35 12.46 11.73 10.58
CA GLY A 35 11.95 12.82 9.73
C GLY A 35 10.83 13.61 10.42
N GLN A 36 9.86 12.90 10.99
CA GLN A 36 8.60 13.49 11.45
C GLN A 36 8.75 14.36 12.70
N THR A 37 9.67 14.04 13.62
CA THR A 37 9.89 14.85 14.83
C THR A 37 10.67 16.14 14.55
N VAL A 38 11.40 16.20 13.43
CA VAL A 38 12.27 17.35 13.12
C VAL A 38 11.60 18.38 12.23
N ALA A 39 10.70 17.94 11.33
CA ALA A 39 9.97 18.84 10.44
C ALA A 39 9.34 20.08 11.13
N PRO A 40 8.65 19.95 12.29
CA PRO A 40 8.04 21.10 12.97
C PRO A 40 9.04 22.16 13.49
N ILE A 41 10.29 21.77 13.72
CA ILE A 41 11.30 22.61 14.38
C ILE A 41 12.30 23.22 13.40
N LEU A 42 12.18 22.93 12.10
CA LEU A 42 13.02 23.52 11.06
C LEU A 42 13.12 25.06 11.15
N PRO A 43 12.03 25.81 11.41
CA PRO A 43 12.14 27.27 11.57
C PRO A 43 13.02 27.69 12.74
N SER A 44 12.97 26.98 13.87
CA SER A 44 13.82 27.32 15.02
C SER A 44 15.30 27.11 14.69
N LEU A 45 15.63 26.12 13.87
CA LEU A 45 17.00 25.85 13.45
C LEU A 45 17.57 26.96 12.57
N THR A 46 16.75 27.71 11.80
CA THR A 46 17.26 28.86 11.02
C THR A 46 17.78 29.95 11.93
N SER A 47 17.09 30.24 13.05
CA SER A 47 17.54 31.21 14.04
C SER A 47 18.76 30.73 14.85
N VAL A 48 18.81 29.44 15.19
CA VAL A 48 19.91 28.87 16.00
C VAL A 48 21.23 28.88 15.24
N PHE A 49 21.20 28.50 13.96
CA PHE A 49 22.41 28.38 13.15
C PHE A 49 22.64 29.56 12.21
N ASN A 50 21.76 30.56 12.23
CA ASN A 50 21.80 31.74 11.36
C ASN A 50 21.91 31.39 9.86
N VAL A 51 21.04 30.47 9.41
CA VAL A 51 21.01 29.96 8.03
C VAL A 51 19.72 30.35 7.32
N SER A 52 19.77 30.43 5.99
CA SER A 52 18.62 30.80 5.17
C SER A 52 17.58 29.67 5.08
N PRO A 53 16.31 29.99 4.73
CA PRO A 53 15.27 28.99 4.42
C PRO A 53 15.66 28.03 3.28
N ARG A 54 16.57 28.45 2.40
CA ARG A 54 17.11 27.63 1.32
C ARG A 54 18.10 26.59 1.84
N GLU A 55 18.88 26.92 2.86
CA GLU A 55 19.88 26.01 3.43
C GLU A 55 19.26 25.04 4.43
N ILE A 56 18.26 25.48 5.20
CA ILE A 56 17.69 24.65 6.27
C ILE A 56 16.97 23.39 5.78
N GLU A 57 16.46 23.43 4.54
CA GLU A 57 15.85 22.25 3.89
C GLU A 57 16.83 21.07 3.78
N LEU A 58 18.14 21.35 3.70
CA LEU A 58 19.20 20.34 3.66
C LEU A 58 19.18 19.41 4.87
N VAL A 59 18.64 19.87 6.01
CA VAL A 59 18.44 19.04 7.21
C VAL A 59 17.48 17.87 6.94
N MET A 60 16.49 18.05 6.06
CA MET A 60 15.58 17.00 5.62
C MET A 60 16.16 16.23 4.43
N THR A 61 16.72 16.92 3.44
CA THR A 61 17.32 16.29 2.26
C THR A 61 18.44 15.32 2.63
N LEU A 62 19.38 15.71 3.49
CA LEU A 62 20.48 14.84 3.90
C LEU A 62 20.05 13.70 4.82
N PHE A 63 18.88 13.78 5.45
CA PHE A 63 18.31 12.63 6.15
C PHE A 63 17.69 11.61 5.18
N VAL A 64 16.97 12.06 4.14
CA VAL A 64 16.23 11.19 3.23
C VAL A 64 17.07 10.66 2.07
N LEU A 65 18.03 11.44 1.57
CA LEU A 65 18.87 11.06 0.42
C LEU A 65 19.61 9.73 0.65
N PRO A 66 20.26 9.48 1.81
CA PRO A 66 20.89 8.19 2.11
C PRO A 66 19.88 7.05 2.16
N ILE A 67 18.65 7.29 2.64
CA ILE A 67 17.58 6.29 2.68
C ILE A 67 17.31 5.79 1.26
N GLY A 68 17.03 6.70 0.32
CA GLY A 68 16.74 6.32 -1.07
C GLY A 68 17.84 5.53 -1.77
N ILE A 69 19.10 5.82 -1.47
CA ILE A 69 20.26 5.14 -2.08
C ILE A 69 20.59 3.82 -1.37
N ALA A 70 20.60 3.82 -0.04
CA ALA A 70 21.11 2.71 0.75
C ALA A 70 20.06 1.63 1.05
N THR A 71 18.76 1.93 1.08
CA THR A 71 17.69 0.94 1.31
C THR A 71 17.82 -0.30 0.42
N PRO A 72 17.93 -0.21 -0.93
CA PRO A 72 18.05 -1.40 -1.77
C PRO A 72 19.35 -2.17 -1.52
N ILE A 73 20.46 -1.47 -1.26
CA ILE A 73 21.78 -2.07 -1.02
C ILE A 73 21.77 -2.85 0.29
N LEU A 74 21.31 -2.23 1.38
CA LEU A 74 21.27 -2.82 2.70
C LEU A 74 20.21 -3.91 2.84
N GLY A 75 19.11 -3.83 2.08
CA GLY A 75 18.14 -4.91 1.96
C GLY A 75 18.75 -6.18 1.36
N VAL A 76 19.44 -6.05 0.21
CA VAL A 76 20.17 -7.19 -0.41
C VAL A 76 21.26 -7.73 0.51
N LEU A 77 21.97 -6.85 1.22
CA LEU A 77 22.97 -7.26 2.19
C LEU A 77 22.35 -8.08 3.32
N ALA A 78 21.23 -7.62 3.90
CA ALA A 78 20.51 -8.34 4.95
C ALA A 78 20.04 -9.73 4.49
N ASP A 79 19.64 -9.87 3.23
CA ASP A 79 19.30 -11.15 2.64
C ASP A 79 20.48 -12.12 2.50
N ARG A 80 21.71 -11.58 2.39
CA ARG A 80 22.95 -12.34 2.27
C ARG A 80 23.53 -12.73 3.60
N ILE A 81 23.72 -11.77 4.50
CA ILE A 81 24.44 -11.98 5.76
C ILE A 81 23.51 -12.16 6.97
N GLY A 82 22.21 -11.93 6.80
CA GLY A 82 21.16 -12.06 7.81
C GLY A 82 20.67 -10.71 8.33
N ILE A 83 19.35 -10.64 8.62
CA ILE A 83 18.65 -9.41 9.07
C ILE A 83 19.31 -8.80 10.30
N ARG A 84 19.61 -9.59 11.34
CA ARG A 84 20.19 -9.07 12.59
C ARG A 84 21.52 -8.35 12.36
N LYS A 85 22.36 -8.83 11.43
CA LYS A 85 23.68 -8.27 11.15
C LYS A 85 23.63 -6.92 10.44
N VAL A 86 22.48 -6.56 9.85
CA VAL A 86 22.25 -5.24 9.23
C VAL A 86 21.41 -4.36 10.15
N LEU A 87 20.37 -4.91 10.78
CA LEU A 87 19.44 -4.16 11.63
C LEU A 87 20.14 -3.57 12.86
N ILE A 88 20.99 -4.33 13.56
CA ILE A 88 21.63 -3.87 14.80
C ILE A 88 22.58 -2.69 14.54
N PRO A 89 23.56 -2.78 13.61
CA PRO A 89 24.42 -1.63 13.31
C PRO A 89 23.65 -0.42 12.81
N ALA A 90 22.59 -0.62 12.02
CA ALA A 90 21.76 0.45 11.50
C ALA A 90 21.02 1.21 12.62
N LEU A 91 20.40 0.48 13.57
CA LEU A 91 19.77 1.09 14.75
C LEU A 91 20.78 1.83 15.64
N ILE A 92 21.97 1.27 15.85
CA ILE A 92 23.04 1.91 16.62
C ILE A 92 23.50 3.20 15.92
N LEU A 93 23.73 3.15 14.60
CA LEU A 93 24.11 4.31 13.81
C LEU A 93 23.05 5.40 13.86
N PHE A 94 21.77 5.03 13.70
CA PHE A 94 20.64 5.95 13.83
C PHE A 94 20.61 6.60 15.22
N ALA A 95 20.78 5.81 16.29
CA ALA A 95 20.76 6.29 17.67
C ALA A 95 21.89 7.28 17.96
N ILE A 96 23.13 6.89 17.64
CA ILE A 96 24.33 7.68 17.90
C ILE A 96 24.29 8.96 17.06
N ALA A 97 24.13 8.83 15.73
CA ALA A 97 24.15 9.99 14.85
C ALA A 97 23.01 10.96 15.18
N GLY A 98 21.79 10.44 15.41
CA GLY A 98 20.64 11.26 15.78
C GLY A 98 20.83 11.99 17.11
N ALA A 99 21.25 11.28 18.16
CA ALA A 99 21.46 11.89 19.48
C ALA A 99 22.59 12.92 19.47
N SER A 100 23.67 12.65 18.72
CA SER A 100 24.81 13.55 18.57
C SER A 100 24.45 14.92 17.97
N ILE A 101 23.36 15.03 17.20
CA ILE A 101 22.89 16.32 16.65
C ILE A 101 22.56 17.31 17.77
N SER A 102 22.11 16.82 18.92
CA SER A 102 21.79 17.63 20.11
C SER A 102 23.01 18.40 20.66
N PHE A 103 24.22 17.94 20.32
CA PHE A 103 25.50 18.53 20.74
C PHE A 103 26.20 19.25 19.58
N ALA A 104 25.56 19.37 18.41
CA ALA A 104 26.13 19.97 17.24
C ALA A 104 26.27 21.50 17.42
N GLY A 105 27.50 22.00 17.39
CA GLY A 105 27.80 23.44 17.49
C GLY A 105 27.75 24.19 16.16
N THR A 106 27.67 23.49 15.03
CA THR A 106 27.70 24.09 13.69
C THR A 106 26.67 23.46 12.76
N PHE A 107 26.14 24.24 11.81
CA PHE A 107 25.18 23.73 10.84
C PHE A 107 25.74 22.55 10.02
N THR A 108 27.01 22.62 9.61
CA THR A 108 27.68 21.53 8.87
C THR A 108 27.72 20.23 9.67
N SER A 109 27.93 20.29 10.99
CA SER A 109 27.90 19.09 11.83
C SER A 109 26.49 18.48 11.92
N VAL A 110 25.44 19.32 11.99
CA VAL A 110 24.04 18.86 11.87
C VAL A 110 23.82 18.13 10.55
N LEU A 111 24.26 18.71 9.43
CA LEU A 111 24.11 18.12 8.10
C LEU A 111 24.83 16.75 7.97
N GLY A 112 26.08 16.66 8.42
CA GLY A 112 26.83 15.41 8.40
C GLY A 112 26.21 14.32 9.27
N LEU A 113 25.75 14.69 10.48
CA LEU A 113 25.06 13.76 11.37
C LEU A 113 23.68 13.35 10.84
N ARG A 114 22.97 14.24 10.16
CA ARG A 114 21.71 13.91 9.47
C ARG A 114 21.92 12.88 8.37
N PHE A 115 23.00 13.01 7.59
CA PHE A 115 23.39 12.02 6.60
C PHE A 115 23.65 10.64 7.24
N LEU A 116 24.41 10.60 8.33
CA LEU A 116 24.68 9.35 9.05
C LEU A 116 23.41 8.76 9.68
N GLN A 117 22.53 9.61 10.24
CA GLN A 117 21.24 9.20 10.80
C GLN A 117 20.35 8.60 9.71
N GLY A 118 20.30 9.22 8.53
CA GLY A 118 19.58 8.71 7.36
C GLY A 118 20.11 7.35 6.89
N LEU A 119 21.43 7.16 6.89
CA LEU A 119 22.06 5.87 6.56
C LEU A 119 21.68 4.77 7.57
N GLY A 120 21.56 5.10 8.85
CA GLY A 120 21.05 4.21 9.89
C GLY A 120 19.55 3.91 9.76
N ALA A 121 18.75 4.87 9.27
CA ALA A 121 17.33 4.69 9.00
C ALA A 121 17.05 3.84 7.75
N ALA A 122 17.95 3.87 6.76
CA ALA A 122 17.74 3.31 5.43
C ALA A 122 17.20 1.86 5.39
N PRO A 123 17.70 0.89 6.18
CA PRO A 123 17.18 -0.48 6.11
C PRO A 123 15.95 -0.71 6.99
N LEU A 124 15.55 0.21 7.88
CA LEU A 124 14.63 -0.10 8.97
C LEU A 124 13.24 -0.52 8.47
N ASP A 125 12.59 0.29 7.63
CA ASP A 125 11.25 -0.02 7.10
C ASP A 125 11.25 -1.29 6.23
N ALA A 126 12.25 -1.44 5.36
CA ALA A 126 12.38 -2.61 4.50
C ALA A 126 12.56 -3.90 5.32
N LEU A 127 13.37 -3.85 6.39
CA LEU A 127 13.58 -5.00 7.28
C LEU A 127 12.37 -5.27 8.15
N ALA A 128 11.63 -4.27 8.61
CA ALA A 128 10.38 -4.47 9.35
C ALA A 128 9.38 -5.27 8.50
N LEU A 129 9.16 -4.87 7.24
CA LEU A 129 8.27 -5.58 6.32
C LEU A 129 8.77 -6.99 5.99
N THR A 130 10.08 -7.14 5.79
CA THR A 130 10.70 -8.46 5.56
C THR A 130 10.50 -9.39 6.74
N MET A 131 10.68 -8.90 7.98
CA MET A 131 10.45 -9.69 9.20
C MET A 131 8.98 -10.12 9.32
N ILE A 132 8.02 -9.24 9.01
CA ILE A 132 6.58 -9.58 8.98
C ILE A 132 6.33 -10.73 8.00
N ALA A 133 6.86 -10.63 6.78
CA ALA A 133 6.68 -11.63 5.73
C ALA A 133 7.36 -12.98 6.06
N MET A 134 8.45 -12.96 6.83
CA MET A 134 9.14 -14.18 7.27
C MET A 134 8.45 -14.89 8.43
N LEU A 135 7.81 -14.14 9.35
CA LEU A 135 7.28 -14.68 10.60
C LEU A 135 5.80 -15.08 10.52
N TYR A 136 5.03 -14.43 9.63
CA TYR A 136 3.59 -14.62 9.56
C TYR A 136 3.15 -15.11 8.18
N ASN A 137 2.12 -15.96 8.17
CA ASN A 137 1.50 -16.49 6.96
C ASN A 137 -0.04 -16.38 7.04
N GLY A 138 -0.71 -16.42 5.90
CA GLY A 138 -2.17 -16.43 5.80
C GLY A 138 -2.84 -15.25 6.52
N ARG A 139 -3.85 -15.53 7.36
CA ARG A 139 -4.59 -14.50 8.12
C ARG A 139 -3.71 -13.72 9.08
N LYS A 140 -2.70 -14.36 9.71
CA LYS A 140 -1.78 -13.68 10.63
C LYS A 140 -0.89 -12.68 9.88
N LEU A 141 -0.47 -12.98 8.65
CA LEU A 141 0.29 -12.03 7.82
C LEU A 141 -0.51 -10.75 7.55
N GLY A 142 -1.77 -10.91 7.11
CA GLY A 142 -2.66 -9.76 6.89
C GLY A 142 -2.88 -8.93 8.16
N ALA A 143 -3.06 -9.58 9.31
CA ALA A 143 -3.19 -8.91 10.59
C ALA A 143 -1.92 -8.13 10.99
N ALA A 144 -0.73 -8.74 10.89
CA ALA A 144 0.54 -8.05 11.19
C ALA A 144 0.79 -6.86 10.25
N MET A 145 0.51 -7.03 8.95
CA MET A 145 0.62 -5.92 7.99
C MET A 145 -0.34 -4.77 8.33
N SER A 146 -1.57 -5.09 8.74
CA SER A 146 -2.58 -4.09 9.11
C SER A 146 -2.21 -3.36 10.41
N ILE A 147 -1.73 -4.09 11.42
CA ILE A 147 -1.21 -3.50 12.67
C ILE A 147 -0.04 -2.57 12.35
N ASN A 148 0.90 -3.00 11.50
CA ASN A 148 2.04 -2.18 11.13
C ASN A 148 1.61 -0.91 10.39
N ALA A 149 0.66 -1.03 9.45
CA ALA A 149 0.09 0.13 8.75
C ALA A 149 -0.62 1.10 9.71
N ALA A 150 -1.36 0.60 10.71
CA ALA A 150 -1.97 1.43 11.74
C ALA A 150 -0.92 2.16 12.59
N VAL A 151 0.17 1.48 12.97
CA VAL A 151 1.31 2.09 13.68
C VAL A 151 1.95 3.20 12.83
N ILE A 152 2.14 2.98 11.53
CA ILE A 152 2.67 4.00 10.61
C ILE A 152 1.76 5.24 10.63
N GLY A 153 0.44 5.05 10.51
CA GLY A 153 -0.53 6.16 10.52
C GLY A 153 -0.55 6.92 11.85
N ILE A 154 -0.63 6.21 12.98
CA ILE A 154 -0.67 6.80 14.33
C ILE A 154 0.62 7.58 14.61
N SER A 155 1.78 6.96 14.37
CA SER A 155 3.07 7.61 14.61
C SER A 155 3.32 8.82 13.71
N SER A 156 2.84 8.79 12.46
CA SER A 156 2.90 9.94 11.55
C SER A 156 2.04 11.12 12.01
N ALA A 157 1.03 10.90 12.86
CA ALA A 157 0.27 11.96 13.50
C ALA A 157 0.92 12.44 14.81
N ILE A 158 1.42 11.51 15.63
CA ILE A 158 1.96 11.80 16.96
C ILE A 158 3.35 12.44 16.90
N TYR A 159 4.25 11.97 16.02
CA TYR A 159 5.64 12.44 16.01
C TYR A 159 5.82 13.92 15.68
N PRO A 160 5.08 14.53 14.73
CA PRO A 160 5.14 15.97 14.55
C PRO A 160 4.69 16.73 15.79
N LEU A 161 3.65 16.26 16.49
CA LEU A 161 3.19 16.89 17.72
C LEU A 161 4.26 16.81 18.83
N LEU A 162 4.85 15.63 19.02
CA LEU A 162 5.94 15.42 19.98
C LEU A 162 7.17 16.26 19.64
N GLY A 163 7.58 16.26 18.38
CA GLY A 163 8.71 17.03 17.87
C GLY A 163 8.52 18.54 18.06
N GLY A 164 7.34 19.04 17.71
CA GLY A 164 6.96 20.43 17.90
C GLY A 164 6.90 20.84 19.38
N ALA A 165 6.32 20.00 20.24
CA ALA A 165 6.23 20.25 21.68
C ALA A 165 7.63 20.28 22.33
N LEU A 166 8.45 19.26 22.09
CA LEU A 166 9.82 19.19 22.61
C LEU A 166 10.69 20.32 22.07
N GLY A 167 10.59 20.61 20.78
CA GLY A 167 11.33 21.70 20.14
C GLY A 167 10.96 23.10 20.61
N SER A 168 9.72 23.28 21.09
CA SER A 168 9.28 24.53 21.71
C SER A 168 9.94 24.76 23.08
N ILE A 169 10.37 23.70 23.75
CA ILE A 169 11.17 23.77 24.98
C ILE A 169 12.64 23.98 24.62
N ASN A 170 13.19 23.10 23.77
CA ASN A 170 14.56 23.21 23.28
C ASN A 170 14.70 22.47 21.93
N TRP A 171 15.32 23.11 20.94
CA TRP A 171 15.51 22.55 19.60
C TRP A 171 16.28 21.22 19.57
N THR A 172 17.07 20.92 20.60
CA THR A 172 17.86 19.69 20.71
C THR A 172 17.03 18.46 21.10
N TYR A 173 15.93 18.64 21.83
CA TYR A 173 15.17 17.53 22.43
C TYR A 173 14.54 16.56 21.42
N PRO A 174 13.98 17.01 20.28
CA PRO A 174 13.49 16.08 19.25
C PRO A 174 14.56 15.13 18.72
N PHE A 175 15.84 15.54 18.69
CA PHE A 175 16.95 14.71 18.25
C PHE A 175 17.35 13.66 19.29
N LEU A 176 17.23 13.96 20.59
CA LEU A 176 17.48 13.01 21.68
C LEU A 176 16.54 11.80 21.66
N LEU A 177 15.37 11.91 21.02
CA LEU A 177 14.47 10.75 20.85
C LEU A 177 15.13 9.59 20.10
N ALA A 178 16.18 9.85 19.30
CA ALA A 178 16.99 8.81 18.65
C ALA A 178 17.58 7.78 19.63
N VAL A 179 17.82 8.17 20.89
CA VAL A 179 18.32 7.27 21.96
C VAL A 179 17.38 6.09 22.22
N LEU A 180 16.09 6.21 21.91
CA LEU A 180 15.10 5.13 22.04
C LEU A 180 15.39 3.92 21.13
N ALA A 181 16.28 4.06 20.15
CA ALA A 181 16.76 2.92 19.36
C ALA A 181 17.70 1.98 20.16
N PHE A 182 18.39 2.44 21.21
CA PHE A 182 19.25 1.58 22.05
C PHE A 182 18.49 0.47 22.81
N PRO A 183 17.39 0.75 23.55
CA PRO A 183 16.62 -0.32 24.18
C PRO A 183 16.02 -1.27 23.12
N LEU A 184 15.68 -0.78 21.94
CA LEU A 184 15.24 -1.63 20.84
C LEU A 184 16.37 -2.56 20.34
N VAL A 185 17.61 -2.08 20.24
CA VAL A 185 18.79 -2.92 19.93
C VAL A 185 18.91 -4.07 20.93
N MET A 186 18.76 -3.79 22.23
CA MET A 186 18.80 -4.82 23.27
C MET A 186 17.68 -5.85 23.08
N LEU A 187 16.45 -5.41 22.78
CA LEU A 187 15.34 -6.32 22.48
C LEU A 187 15.60 -7.16 21.22
N VAL A 188 16.19 -6.58 20.18
CA VAL A 188 16.57 -7.30 18.95
C VAL A 188 17.61 -8.39 19.25
N ILE A 189 18.59 -8.11 20.10
CA ILE A 189 19.64 -9.09 20.46
C ILE A 189 19.05 -10.22 21.31
N MET A 190 18.24 -9.89 22.31
CA MET A 190 17.77 -10.84 23.32
C MET A 190 16.54 -11.64 22.89
N VAL A 191 15.64 -11.06 22.09
CA VAL A 191 14.28 -11.58 21.91
C VAL A 191 13.93 -11.91 20.47
N LEU A 192 14.42 -11.15 19.48
CA LEU A 192 14.02 -11.33 18.08
C LEU A 192 14.41 -12.71 17.58
N LYS A 193 13.46 -13.61 17.30
CA LYS A 193 13.75 -14.95 16.75
C LYS A 193 13.29 -15.01 15.30
N LEU A 194 14.22 -15.20 14.37
CA LEU A 194 13.93 -15.33 12.95
C LEU A 194 14.11 -16.79 12.51
N PRO A 195 13.23 -17.33 11.66
CA PRO A 195 13.41 -18.66 11.11
C PRO A 195 14.69 -18.73 10.28
N SER A 196 15.48 -19.79 10.48
CA SER A 196 16.66 -20.06 9.68
C SER A 196 16.25 -20.34 8.23
N LYS A 197 16.91 -19.71 7.25
CA LYS A 197 16.68 -20.03 5.83
C LYS A 197 17.06 -21.51 5.59
N PRO A 198 16.22 -22.32 4.91
CA PRO A 198 16.60 -23.70 4.56
C PRO A 198 17.91 -23.71 3.75
N PRO A 199 18.85 -24.62 4.02
CA PRO A 199 20.01 -24.80 3.17
C PRO A 199 19.57 -25.20 1.76
N GLY A 200 20.14 -24.59 0.71
CA GLY A 200 19.99 -25.08 -0.67
C GLY A 200 18.95 -24.39 -1.56
N VAL A 201 18.25 -23.34 -1.11
CA VAL A 201 17.49 -22.48 -2.03
C VAL A 201 18.49 -21.62 -2.82
N GLU A 202 18.76 -21.98 -4.07
CA GLU A 202 19.58 -21.17 -4.96
C GLU A 202 18.99 -19.76 -5.08
N LYS A 203 19.80 -18.76 -4.72
CA LYS A 203 19.41 -17.36 -4.91
C LYS A 203 19.40 -17.10 -6.42
N PRO A 204 18.29 -16.65 -7.01
CA PRO A 204 18.30 -16.27 -8.41
C PRO A 204 19.40 -15.24 -8.65
N SER A 205 20.13 -15.39 -9.76
CA SER A 205 21.21 -14.47 -10.09
C SER A 205 20.67 -13.04 -10.13
N LEU A 206 21.43 -12.08 -9.59
CA LEU A 206 21.03 -10.67 -9.55
C LEU A 206 20.65 -10.16 -10.95
N LYS A 207 21.37 -10.61 -11.99
CA LYS A 207 21.12 -10.29 -13.39
C LYS A 207 19.75 -10.80 -13.87
N THR A 208 19.40 -12.05 -13.55
CA THR A 208 18.09 -12.62 -13.89
C THR A 208 16.97 -11.88 -13.16
N TYR A 209 17.14 -11.62 -11.87
CA TYR A 209 16.16 -10.89 -11.06
C TYR A 209 15.91 -9.47 -11.59
N LEU A 210 16.96 -8.72 -11.90
CA LEU A 210 16.84 -7.37 -12.47
C LEU A 210 16.16 -7.39 -13.84
N LYS A 211 16.49 -8.34 -14.72
CA LYS A 211 15.90 -8.47 -16.06
C LYS A 211 14.39 -8.76 -15.99
N THR A 212 13.97 -9.69 -15.13
CA THR A 212 12.56 -10.06 -14.97
C THR A 212 11.75 -8.93 -14.30
N THR A 213 12.36 -8.23 -13.34
CA THR A 213 11.78 -7.05 -12.69
C THR A 213 11.57 -5.91 -13.69
N TYR A 214 12.59 -5.60 -14.51
CA TYR A 214 12.50 -4.58 -15.57
C TYR A 214 11.35 -4.89 -16.55
N LYS A 215 11.25 -6.13 -17.03
CA LYS A 215 10.18 -6.55 -17.95
C LYS A 215 8.78 -6.39 -17.33
N SER A 216 8.65 -6.63 -16.02
CA SER A 216 7.37 -6.51 -15.30
C SER A 216 6.95 -5.05 -15.08
N ILE A 217 7.92 -4.14 -15.03
CA ILE A 217 7.70 -2.70 -14.75
C ILE A 217 7.58 -1.89 -16.02
N ASN A 218 8.12 -2.38 -17.14
CA ASN A 218 8.07 -1.74 -18.45
C ASN A 218 6.67 -1.85 -19.11
N ASN A 219 5.64 -1.53 -18.35
CA ASN A 219 4.26 -1.38 -18.79
C ASN A 219 3.85 0.07 -18.55
N ARG A 220 3.26 0.71 -19.57
CA ARG A 220 2.84 2.13 -19.51
C ARG A 220 1.95 2.44 -18.29
N SER A 221 1.03 1.54 -17.95
CA SER A 221 0.14 1.72 -16.79
C SER A 221 0.90 1.61 -15.46
N VAL A 222 1.85 0.68 -15.36
CA VAL A 222 2.72 0.56 -14.18
C VAL A 222 3.61 1.79 -14.02
N ILE A 223 4.21 2.27 -15.10
CA ILE A 223 5.01 3.49 -15.11
C ILE A 223 4.14 4.68 -14.68
N GLY A 224 2.90 4.79 -15.18
CA GLY A 224 1.96 5.82 -14.76
C GLY A 224 1.65 5.78 -13.26
N LEU A 225 1.39 4.59 -12.71
CA LEU A 225 1.12 4.42 -11.28
C LEU A 225 2.35 4.71 -10.41
N LEU A 226 3.54 4.24 -10.81
CA LEU A 226 4.79 4.55 -10.12
C LEU A 226 5.09 6.05 -10.17
N PHE A 227 4.91 6.68 -11.33
CA PHE A 227 5.03 8.13 -11.48
C PHE A 227 4.09 8.85 -10.51
N ALA A 228 2.83 8.43 -10.41
CA ALA A 228 1.89 9.04 -9.50
C ALA A 228 2.32 8.93 -8.02
N VAL A 229 2.81 7.76 -7.60
CA VAL A 229 3.36 7.54 -6.26
C VAL A 229 4.56 8.47 -6.02
N GLY A 230 5.52 8.50 -6.93
CA GLY A 230 6.71 9.37 -6.82
C GLY A 230 6.34 10.85 -6.73
N SER A 231 5.42 11.32 -7.57
CA SER A 231 4.94 12.71 -7.57
C SER A 231 4.27 13.09 -6.26
N ILE A 232 3.43 12.22 -5.69
CA ILE A 232 2.75 12.47 -4.43
C ILE A 232 3.74 12.57 -3.27
N PHE A 233 4.71 11.65 -3.19
CA PHE A 233 5.76 11.71 -2.16
C PHE A 233 6.65 12.95 -2.31
N MET A 234 6.93 13.37 -3.54
CA MET A 234 7.67 14.59 -3.81
C MET A 234 6.95 15.84 -3.31
N ILE A 235 5.65 15.96 -3.56
CA ILE A 235 4.82 17.05 -3.04
C ILE A 235 4.74 16.97 -1.51
N GLN A 236 4.53 15.77 -0.96
CA GLN A 236 4.41 15.57 0.48
C GLN A 236 5.68 16.02 1.21
N PHE A 237 6.85 15.51 0.82
CA PHE A 237 8.09 15.81 1.54
C PHE A 237 8.64 17.20 1.23
N GLY A 238 8.52 17.65 -0.02
CA GLY A 238 8.91 18.99 -0.42
C GLY A 238 7.99 20.04 0.20
N ALA A 239 6.76 20.14 -0.30
CA ALA A 239 5.88 21.23 0.07
C ALA A 239 5.38 21.14 1.52
N PHE A 240 4.84 19.98 1.94
CA PHE A 240 4.14 19.87 3.22
C PHE A 240 5.06 19.57 4.41
N ILE A 241 5.91 18.55 4.34
CA ILE A 241 6.77 18.18 5.47
C ILE A 241 7.88 19.21 5.67
N THR A 242 8.46 19.75 4.59
CA THR A 242 9.59 20.68 4.69
C THR A 242 9.15 22.13 4.69
N TYR A 243 8.44 22.58 3.64
CA TYR A 243 8.23 24.02 3.43
C TYR A 243 7.01 24.62 4.13
N VAL A 244 5.95 23.87 4.44
CA VAL A 244 4.83 24.40 5.25
C VAL A 244 5.30 24.81 6.65
N PRO A 245 6.05 23.99 7.43
CA PRO A 245 6.61 24.43 8.71
C PRO A 245 7.53 25.64 8.58
N ILE A 246 8.41 25.67 7.57
CA ILE A 246 9.30 26.80 7.28
C ILE A 246 8.50 28.08 7.03
N PHE A 247 7.48 28.03 6.17
CA PHE A 247 6.59 29.16 5.89
C PHE A 247 5.82 29.59 7.13
N ALA A 248 5.21 28.66 7.85
CA ALA A 248 4.45 28.93 9.06
C ALA A 248 5.31 29.59 10.14
N GLY A 249 6.51 29.08 10.41
CA GLY A 249 7.41 29.63 11.42
C GLY A 249 8.01 30.98 11.03
N ILE A 250 8.58 31.08 9.82
CA ILE A 250 9.34 32.26 9.41
C ILE A 250 8.42 33.39 8.93
N SER A 251 7.37 33.08 8.17
CA SER A 251 6.47 34.10 7.60
C SER A 251 5.27 34.42 8.47
N LEU A 252 4.80 33.48 9.30
CA LEU A 252 3.60 33.64 10.12
C LEU A 252 3.86 33.61 11.64
N GLY A 253 5.12 33.41 12.08
CA GLY A 253 5.48 33.36 13.50
C GLY A 253 4.96 32.13 14.25
N ALA A 254 4.67 31.03 13.55
CA ALA A 254 4.16 29.81 14.18
C ALA A 254 5.21 29.17 15.11
N SER A 255 4.75 28.69 16.27
CA SER A 255 5.59 27.89 17.18
C SER A 255 5.84 26.48 16.64
N GLY A 256 6.86 25.80 17.18
CA GLY A 256 7.12 24.39 16.86
C GLY A 256 5.90 23.50 17.13
N LEU A 257 5.20 23.71 18.25
CA LEU A 257 3.96 22.99 18.56
C LEU A 257 2.88 23.21 17.50
N MET A 258 2.71 24.45 17.02
CA MET A 258 1.74 24.76 15.97
C MET A 258 2.08 24.04 14.66
N ASN A 259 3.36 24.01 14.27
CA ASN A 259 3.79 23.22 13.11
C ASN A 259 3.53 21.73 13.30
N GLY A 260 3.70 21.23 14.52
CA GLY A 260 3.35 19.85 14.88
C GLY A 260 1.86 19.56 14.69
N ILE A 261 1.00 20.49 15.10
CA ILE A 261 -0.46 20.40 14.90
C ILE A 261 -0.81 20.41 13.41
N ILE A 262 -0.20 21.29 12.61
CA ILE A 262 -0.42 21.37 11.15
C ILE A 262 -0.16 20.01 10.47
N LEU A 263 0.99 19.39 10.77
CA LEU A 263 1.35 18.08 10.22
C LEU A 263 0.50 16.94 10.80
N CYS A 264 0.11 17.01 12.07
CA CYS A 264 -0.80 16.05 12.69
C CYS A 264 -2.17 16.05 12.01
N VAL A 265 -2.73 17.22 11.70
CA VAL A 265 -4.02 17.35 10.98
C VAL A 265 -3.95 16.71 9.60
N MET A 266 -2.84 16.86 8.88
CA MET A 266 -2.63 16.16 7.61
C MET A 266 -2.71 14.64 7.81
N SER A 267 -1.97 14.09 8.78
CA SER A 267 -1.95 12.65 9.07
C SER A 267 -3.32 12.11 9.54
N LEU A 268 -4.07 12.87 10.33
CA LEU A 268 -5.44 12.52 10.73
C LEU A 268 -6.39 12.52 9.53
N ALA A 269 -6.28 13.50 8.64
CA ALA A 269 -7.06 13.52 7.41
C ALA A 269 -6.74 12.33 6.50
N VAL A 270 -5.47 11.89 6.44
CA VAL A 270 -5.09 10.64 5.76
C VAL A 270 -5.80 9.45 6.40
N ALA A 271 -5.71 9.29 7.73
CA ALA A 271 -6.28 8.15 8.45
C ALA A 271 -7.81 8.07 8.29
N ILE A 272 -8.50 9.20 8.47
CA ILE A 272 -9.96 9.29 8.30
C ILE A 272 -10.33 8.95 6.86
N SER A 273 -9.70 9.58 5.88
CA SER A 273 -10.04 9.37 4.47
C SER A 273 -9.72 7.94 3.99
N ALA A 274 -8.60 7.37 4.44
CA ALA A 274 -8.22 6.00 4.11
C ALA A 274 -9.19 4.97 4.70
N SER A 275 -9.74 5.22 5.90
CA SER A 275 -10.77 4.35 6.50
C SER A 275 -12.06 4.28 5.67
N GLN A 276 -12.37 5.34 4.92
CA GLN A 276 -13.57 5.44 4.08
C GLN A 276 -13.35 4.95 2.64
N LEU A 277 -12.12 4.54 2.31
CA LEU A 277 -11.73 4.23 0.94
C LEU A 277 -12.49 3.03 0.36
N GLY A 278 -12.85 2.05 1.20
CA GLY A 278 -13.62 0.88 0.77
C GLY A 278 -14.97 1.25 0.15
N TRP A 279 -15.67 2.23 0.72
CA TRP A 279 -16.92 2.75 0.17
C TRP A 279 -16.69 3.64 -1.06
N LEU A 280 -15.63 4.46 -1.05
CA LEU A 280 -15.29 5.33 -2.18
C LEU A 280 -14.99 4.54 -3.46
N ILE A 281 -14.24 3.43 -3.35
CA ILE A 281 -13.86 2.60 -4.50
C ILE A 281 -15.08 1.86 -5.10
N GLN A 282 -16.14 1.64 -4.32
CA GLN A 282 -17.39 1.09 -4.85
C GLN A 282 -18.16 2.09 -5.73
N ARG A 283 -17.93 3.41 -5.54
CA ARG A 283 -18.60 4.48 -6.30
C ARG A 283 -17.73 5.08 -7.39
N PHE A 284 -16.42 5.08 -7.20
CA PHE A 284 -15.46 5.72 -8.10
C PHE A 284 -14.30 4.78 -8.40
N SER A 285 -13.80 4.77 -9.63
CA SER A 285 -12.61 3.99 -9.97
C SER A 285 -11.36 4.50 -9.23
N GLU A 286 -10.43 3.61 -8.92
CA GLU A 286 -9.14 3.94 -8.31
C GLU A 286 -8.35 4.97 -9.13
N ILE A 287 -8.43 4.89 -10.46
CA ILE A 287 -7.80 5.86 -11.37
C ILE A 287 -8.42 7.25 -11.20
N THR A 288 -9.74 7.33 -11.03
CA THR A 288 -10.45 8.60 -10.77
C THR A 288 -10.00 9.19 -9.43
N LEU A 289 -9.87 8.37 -8.38
CA LEU A 289 -9.41 8.84 -7.07
C LEU A 289 -7.97 9.40 -7.14
N ILE A 290 -7.06 8.72 -7.85
CA ILE A 290 -5.70 9.24 -8.08
C ILE A 290 -5.72 10.56 -8.86
N LYS A 291 -6.55 10.67 -9.91
CA LYS A 291 -6.70 11.93 -10.66
C LYS A 291 -7.20 13.07 -9.78
N VAL A 292 -8.24 12.83 -8.98
CA VAL A 292 -8.80 13.80 -8.03
C VAL A 292 -7.75 14.22 -6.99
N SER A 293 -6.89 13.31 -6.55
CA SER A 293 -5.83 13.61 -5.59
C SER A 293 -4.88 14.71 -6.07
N PHE A 294 -4.51 14.72 -7.35
CA PHE A 294 -3.63 15.75 -7.92
C PHE A 294 -4.33 17.11 -7.96
N ILE A 295 -5.62 17.13 -8.28
CA ILE A 295 -6.41 18.37 -8.28
C ILE A 295 -6.55 18.91 -6.86
N ILE A 296 -6.89 18.07 -5.88
CA ILE A 296 -6.97 18.48 -4.47
C ILE A 296 -5.60 18.97 -3.98
N SER A 297 -4.51 18.30 -4.36
CA SER A 297 -3.15 18.73 -4.02
C SER A 297 -2.84 20.11 -4.58
N ALA A 298 -3.15 20.36 -5.86
CA ALA A 298 -2.95 21.67 -6.48
C ALA A 298 -3.75 22.77 -5.78
N VAL A 299 -5.02 22.53 -5.46
CA VAL A 299 -5.87 23.47 -4.73
C VAL A 299 -5.31 23.75 -3.34
N ALA A 300 -4.95 22.71 -2.58
CA ALA A 300 -4.35 22.86 -1.26
C ALA A 300 -3.08 23.73 -1.31
N LEU A 301 -2.22 23.52 -2.31
CA LEU A 301 -0.99 24.27 -2.48
C LEU A 301 -1.23 25.74 -2.88
N LEU A 302 -2.24 26.02 -3.71
CA LEU A 302 -2.58 27.40 -4.12
C LEU A 302 -3.14 28.24 -2.98
N ILE A 303 -3.75 27.61 -1.97
CA ILE A 303 -4.31 28.30 -0.80
C ILE A 303 -3.18 28.77 0.16
N ILE A 304 -2.05 28.06 0.24
CA ILE A 304 -1.01 28.34 1.24
C ILE A 304 -0.41 29.77 1.13
N PRO A 305 -0.01 30.28 -0.05
CA PRO A 305 0.65 31.59 -0.18
C PRO A 305 -0.17 32.81 0.26
N VAL A 306 -1.50 32.68 0.32
CA VAL A 306 -2.42 33.79 0.67
C VAL A 306 -2.79 33.78 2.15
N ILE A 307 -2.38 32.77 2.90
CA ILE A 307 -2.65 32.65 4.33
C ILE A 307 -1.75 33.61 5.13
N ASN A 308 -2.37 34.37 6.03
CA ASN A 308 -1.69 35.29 6.95
C ASN A 308 -1.80 34.86 8.43
N ASN A 309 -2.45 33.73 8.72
CA ASN A 309 -2.63 33.20 10.06
C ASN A 309 -2.29 31.71 10.07
N PRO A 310 -1.39 31.23 10.95
CA PRO A 310 -0.94 29.84 10.93
C PRO A 310 -2.07 28.83 11.16
N TRP A 311 -3.15 29.20 11.88
CA TRP A 311 -4.31 28.34 12.08
C TRP A 311 -5.07 28.03 10.79
N LEU A 312 -4.98 28.89 9.78
CA LEU A 312 -5.61 28.64 8.48
C LEU A 312 -4.85 27.58 7.67
N LEU A 313 -3.59 27.25 8.02
CA LEU A 313 -2.83 26.18 7.36
C LEU A 313 -3.37 24.77 7.66
N LEU A 314 -4.25 24.63 8.65
CA LEU A 314 -4.94 23.37 8.92
C LEU A 314 -5.82 22.93 7.73
N ILE A 315 -6.40 23.88 7.00
CA ILE A 315 -7.28 23.62 5.85
C ILE A 315 -6.51 22.96 4.69
N PRO A 316 -5.46 23.58 4.10
CA PRO A 316 -4.70 22.95 3.03
C PRO A 316 -4.00 21.67 3.49
N SER A 317 -3.62 21.56 4.77
CA SER A 317 -3.02 20.33 5.33
C SER A 317 -4.01 19.18 5.39
N ALA A 318 -5.25 19.43 5.83
CA ALA A 318 -6.31 18.43 5.80
C ALA A 318 -6.67 18.02 4.36
N LEU A 319 -6.80 18.99 3.44
CA LEU A 319 -7.07 18.72 2.03
C LEU A 319 -5.99 17.83 1.41
N PHE A 320 -4.71 18.13 1.67
CA PHE A 320 -3.62 17.31 1.16
C PHE A 320 -3.58 15.92 1.82
N GLY A 321 -3.97 15.80 3.10
CA GLY A 321 -4.17 14.50 3.74
C GLY A 321 -5.23 13.64 3.03
N VAL A 322 -6.34 14.24 2.60
CA VAL A 322 -7.36 13.56 1.77
C VAL A 322 -6.75 13.13 0.42
N ALA A 323 -5.99 14.02 -0.24
CA ALA A 323 -5.32 13.69 -1.49
C ALA A 323 -4.36 12.50 -1.36
N LEU A 324 -3.54 12.48 -0.31
CA LEU A 324 -2.64 11.36 0.00
C LEU A 324 -3.39 10.04 0.17
N ALA A 325 -4.51 10.04 0.90
CA ALA A 325 -5.34 8.86 1.12
C ALA A 325 -6.04 8.35 -0.15
N PHE A 326 -6.27 9.21 -1.13
CA PHE A 326 -6.81 8.79 -2.43
C PHE A 326 -5.71 8.27 -3.35
N ALA A 327 -4.54 8.91 -3.35
CA ALA A 327 -3.48 8.53 -4.29
C ALA A 327 -2.77 7.24 -3.88
N LEU A 328 -2.33 7.14 -2.62
CA LEU A 328 -1.39 6.09 -2.22
C LEU A 328 -2.05 4.71 -2.17
N PRO A 329 -3.14 4.48 -1.41
CA PRO A 329 -3.71 3.15 -1.32
C PRO A 329 -4.33 2.69 -2.64
N SER A 330 -4.96 3.59 -3.41
CA SER A 330 -5.47 3.28 -4.76
C SER A 330 -4.34 2.91 -5.72
N SER A 331 -3.20 3.62 -5.69
CA SER A 331 -2.03 3.24 -6.48
C SER A 331 -1.49 1.87 -6.04
N GLN A 332 -1.38 1.60 -4.74
CA GLN A 332 -0.90 0.30 -4.24
C GLN A 332 -1.84 -0.85 -4.63
N ALA A 333 -3.17 -0.63 -4.61
CA ALA A 333 -4.15 -1.63 -5.01
C ALA A 333 -4.00 -2.00 -6.51
N LEU A 334 -3.93 -1.00 -7.38
CA LEU A 334 -3.75 -1.20 -8.82
C LEU A 334 -2.39 -1.84 -9.14
N LEU A 335 -1.32 -1.35 -8.52
CA LEU A 335 0.03 -1.88 -8.65
C LEU A 335 0.10 -3.36 -8.21
N ALA A 336 -0.55 -3.70 -7.09
CA ALA A 336 -0.61 -5.09 -6.61
C ALA A 336 -1.38 -6.00 -7.59
N GLY A 337 -2.48 -5.51 -8.18
CA GLY A 337 -3.25 -6.24 -9.19
C GLY A 337 -2.48 -6.50 -10.49
N LEU A 338 -1.52 -5.64 -10.84
CA LEU A 338 -0.68 -5.76 -12.04
C LEU A 338 0.61 -6.57 -11.82
N SER A 339 1.02 -6.81 -10.56
CA SER A 339 2.25 -7.54 -10.25
C SER A 339 2.07 -9.06 -10.42
N ALA A 340 2.93 -9.69 -11.22
CA ALA A 340 2.99 -11.15 -11.32
C ALA A 340 3.54 -11.75 -10.02
N GLN A 341 3.04 -12.93 -9.60
CA GLN A 341 3.38 -13.52 -8.30
C GLN A 341 4.90 -13.75 -8.13
N ASP A 342 5.60 -14.11 -9.21
CA ASP A 342 7.05 -14.40 -9.18
C ASP A 342 7.94 -13.15 -9.16
N THR A 343 7.43 -11.97 -9.53
CA THR A 343 8.21 -10.71 -9.57
C THR A 343 7.74 -9.66 -8.57
N ARG A 344 6.79 -10.00 -7.70
CA ARG A 344 6.18 -9.10 -6.72
C ARG A 344 7.22 -8.41 -5.82
N ALA A 345 8.25 -9.13 -5.38
CA ALA A 345 9.31 -8.56 -4.55
C ALA A 345 10.12 -7.47 -5.27
N GLY A 346 10.51 -7.71 -6.54
CA GLY A 346 11.23 -6.73 -7.35
C GLY A 346 10.39 -5.50 -7.67
N PHE A 347 9.10 -5.72 -7.94
CA PHE A 347 8.14 -4.66 -8.16
C PHE A 347 7.98 -3.76 -6.93
N MET A 348 7.83 -4.35 -5.74
CA MET A 348 7.73 -3.62 -4.48
C MET A 348 9.01 -2.85 -4.15
N ALA A 349 10.19 -3.41 -4.48
CA ALA A 349 11.46 -2.71 -4.33
C ALA A 349 11.57 -1.47 -5.23
N VAL A 350 11.08 -1.54 -6.47
CA VAL A 350 11.04 -0.36 -7.36
C VAL A 350 10.04 0.68 -6.86
N ASN A 351 8.85 0.25 -6.43
CA ASN A 351 7.88 1.14 -5.80
C ASN A 351 8.48 1.88 -4.59
N ALA A 352 9.15 1.18 -3.68
CA ALA A 352 9.84 1.80 -2.54
C ALA A 352 10.94 2.78 -2.99
N SER A 353 11.73 2.42 -4.01
CA SER A 353 12.76 3.30 -4.55
C SER A 353 12.18 4.59 -5.14
N VAL A 354 11.06 4.49 -5.86
CA VAL A 354 10.34 5.64 -6.43
C VAL A 354 9.79 6.55 -5.33
N GLN A 355 9.27 5.97 -4.24
CA GLN A 355 8.86 6.75 -3.07
C GLN A 355 10.03 7.53 -2.49
N SER A 356 11.14 6.85 -2.19
CA SER A 356 12.32 7.50 -1.59
C SER A 356 12.93 8.57 -2.50
N LEU A 357 12.93 8.37 -3.83
CA LEU A 357 13.34 9.40 -4.78
C LEU A 357 12.43 10.62 -4.72
N GLY A 358 11.11 10.43 -4.66
CA GLY A 358 10.16 11.52 -4.44
C GLY A 358 10.49 12.29 -3.16
N GLN A 359 10.71 11.57 -2.04
CA GLN A 359 11.02 12.18 -0.76
C GLN A 359 12.31 13.02 -0.78
N ALA A 360 13.35 12.55 -1.48
CA ALA A 360 14.64 13.24 -1.58
C ALA A 360 14.59 14.43 -2.54
N LEU A 361 13.89 14.31 -3.68
CA LEU A 361 13.82 15.37 -4.70
C LEU A 361 12.89 16.51 -4.31
N GLY A 362 11.86 16.25 -3.50
CA GLY A 362 10.86 17.25 -3.11
C GLY A 362 11.47 18.51 -2.48
N PRO A 363 12.23 18.38 -1.38
CA PRO A 363 12.86 19.54 -0.73
C PRO A 363 13.86 20.26 -1.66
N ILE A 364 14.70 19.52 -2.40
CA ILE A 364 15.66 20.08 -3.37
C ILE A 364 14.98 20.97 -4.42
N LEU A 365 13.86 20.50 -5.00
CA LEU A 365 13.11 21.26 -5.99
C LEU A 365 12.47 22.51 -5.38
N GLY A 366 12.01 22.44 -4.13
CA GLY A 366 11.55 23.63 -3.42
C GLY A 366 12.68 24.62 -3.15
N ALA A 367 13.91 24.17 -2.89
CA ALA A 367 15.06 25.07 -2.69
C ALA A 367 15.40 25.84 -3.97
N ILE A 368 15.25 25.19 -5.13
CA ILE A 368 15.36 25.83 -6.45
C ILE A 368 14.23 26.87 -6.62
N ALA A 369 12.99 26.52 -6.26
CA ALA A 369 11.87 27.46 -6.34
C ALA A 369 12.06 28.70 -5.45
N ILE A 370 12.63 28.53 -4.24
CA ILE A 370 12.99 29.65 -3.35
C ILE A 370 13.97 30.61 -4.03
N ALA A 371 14.95 30.09 -4.76
CA ALA A 371 15.95 30.92 -5.45
C ALA A 371 15.34 31.80 -6.55
N ILE A 372 14.19 31.41 -7.11
CA ILE A 372 13.51 32.12 -8.20
C ILE A 372 12.54 33.17 -7.67
N GLY A 373 11.73 32.84 -6.66
CA GLY A 373 10.62 33.69 -6.23
C GLY A 373 10.29 33.62 -4.73
N GLY A 374 11.26 33.22 -3.90
CA GLY A 374 11.10 33.09 -2.45
C GLY A 374 10.22 31.92 -2.02
N ILE A 375 9.87 31.88 -0.73
CA ILE A 375 9.17 30.74 -0.12
C ILE A 375 7.79 30.46 -0.76
N LYS A 376 7.08 31.50 -1.24
CA LYS A 376 5.78 31.35 -1.89
C LYS A 376 5.88 30.64 -3.24
N ALA A 377 7.00 30.80 -3.96
CA ALA A 377 7.23 30.14 -5.23
C ALA A 377 7.27 28.61 -5.10
N VAL A 378 7.66 28.07 -3.94
CA VAL A 378 7.60 26.63 -3.64
C VAL A 378 6.19 26.09 -3.82
N PHE A 379 5.19 26.77 -3.24
CA PHE A 379 3.81 26.31 -3.28
C PHE A 379 3.20 26.48 -4.67
N PHE A 380 3.45 27.61 -5.36
CA PHE A 380 2.99 27.81 -6.74
C PHE A 380 3.60 26.79 -7.71
N SER A 381 4.91 26.56 -7.61
CA SER A 381 5.62 25.57 -8.44
C SER A 381 5.16 24.14 -8.16
N SER A 382 4.93 23.78 -6.88
CA SER A 382 4.38 22.48 -6.49
C SER A 382 2.93 22.31 -6.98
N ALA A 383 2.11 23.36 -6.96
CA ALA A 383 0.77 23.33 -7.52
C ALA A 383 0.79 23.11 -9.04
N GLY A 384 1.67 23.85 -9.74
CA GLY A 384 1.91 23.64 -11.18
C GLY A 384 2.38 22.21 -11.48
N TYR A 385 3.31 21.68 -10.67
CA TYR A 385 3.77 20.30 -10.78
C TYR A 385 2.64 19.29 -10.55
N ALA A 386 1.75 19.51 -9.57
CA ALA A 386 0.60 18.63 -9.34
C ALA A 386 -0.34 18.57 -10.55
N LEU A 387 -0.58 19.72 -11.21
CA LEU A 387 -1.38 19.77 -12.44
C LEU A 387 -0.65 19.11 -13.64
N ILE A 388 0.65 19.31 -13.77
CA ILE A 388 1.46 18.62 -14.78
C ILE A 388 1.44 17.11 -14.53
N ALA A 389 1.58 16.67 -13.28
CA ALA A 389 1.52 15.28 -12.89
C ALA A 389 0.15 14.66 -13.20
N PHE A 390 -0.95 15.40 -12.99
CA PHE A 390 -2.28 15.00 -13.42
C PHE A 390 -2.35 14.74 -14.94
N VAL A 391 -1.82 15.66 -15.76
CA VAL A 391 -1.82 15.54 -17.22
C VAL A 391 -0.96 14.35 -17.66
N ILE A 392 0.26 14.22 -17.13
CA ILE A 392 1.16 13.10 -17.44
C ILE A 392 0.53 11.77 -17.02
N PHE A 393 -0.03 11.68 -15.81
CA PHE A 393 -0.70 10.48 -15.33
C PHE A 393 -1.87 10.11 -16.25
N ASN A 394 -2.68 11.09 -16.68
CA ASN A 394 -3.78 10.85 -17.61
C ASN A 394 -3.28 10.31 -18.96
N ILE A 395 -2.19 10.85 -19.49
CA ILE A 395 -1.56 10.37 -20.73
C ILE A 395 -1.04 8.95 -20.56
N LEU A 396 -0.43 8.63 -19.42
CA LEU A 396 0.16 7.30 -19.16
C LEU A 396 -0.90 6.22 -18.93
N ILE A 397 -2.02 6.55 -18.28
CA ILE A 397 -3.07 5.58 -17.92
C ILE A 397 -4.12 5.38 -19.02
N THR A 398 -4.24 6.29 -20.00
CA THR A 398 -5.17 6.14 -21.12
C THR A 398 -4.66 5.05 -22.08
N PRO A 399 -5.42 3.95 -22.30
CA PRO A 399 -4.99 2.92 -23.24
C PRO A 399 -4.93 3.52 -24.65
N LYS A 400 -3.86 3.22 -25.40
CA LYS A 400 -3.92 3.33 -26.86
C LYS A 400 -5.09 2.44 -27.29
N GLN A 401 -6.07 2.99 -28.01
CA GLN A 401 -7.10 2.19 -28.66
C GLN A 401 -6.40 1.05 -29.40
N THR A 402 -6.53 -0.17 -28.90
CA THR A 402 -6.20 -1.36 -29.66
C THR A 402 -7.17 -1.33 -30.83
N LYS A 403 -6.67 -1.26 -32.06
CA LYS A 403 -7.50 -1.50 -33.25
C LYS A 403 -8.32 -2.75 -32.96
N SER A 404 -9.63 -2.63 -33.11
CA SER A 404 -10.58 -3.74 -33.02
C SER A 404 -9.97 -4.97 -33.69
N VAL A 405 -9.83 -6.05 -32.93
CA VAL A 405 -9.45 -7.35 -33.48
C VAL A 405 -10.46 -7.65 -34.60
N PRO A 406 -10.02 -7.89 -35.85
CA PRO A 406 -10.94 -8.33 -36.89
C PRO A 406 -11.67 -9.58 -36.39
N GLN A 407 -12.99 -9.63 -36.50
CA GLN A 407 -13.77 -10.84 -36.26
C GLN A 407 -13.11 -12.00 -37.04
N LEU A 408 -12.48 -12.91 -36.32
CA LEU A 408 -11.82 -14.12 -36.83
C LEU A 408 -12.66 -15.34 -36.45
N LEU A 409 -13.98 -15.22 -36.58
CA LEU A 409 -14.86 -16.37 -36.67
C LEU A 409 -15.46 -16.33 -38.08
N PRO A 410 -15.24 -17.35 -38.91
CA PRO A 410 -16.04 -17.52 -40.12
C PRO A 410 -17.50 -17.62 -39.69
N GLU A 411 -18.38 -16.86 -40.33
CA GLU A 411 -19.80 -17.17 -40.34
C GLU A 411 -19.94 -18.62 -40.82
N ILE A 412 -20.38 -19.50 -39.90
CA ILE A 412 -20.78 -20.84 -40.27
C ILE A 412 -22.13 -20.66 -40.96
N GLU A 413 -22.15 -20.76 -42.29
CA GLU A 413 -23.40 -20.99 -43.04
C GLU A 413 -24.04 -22.26 -42.49
N ILE A 414 -25.21 -22.11 -41.89
CA ILE A 414 -26.02 -23.22 -41.41
C ILE A 414 -26.76 -23.74 -42.65
N ASP A 415 -26.40 -24.94 -43.11
CA ASP A 415 -27.10 -25.65 -44.19
C ASP A 415 -28.60 -25.77 -43.88
N GLU A 416 -29.42 -25.35 -44.84
CA GLU A 416 -30.87 -25.16 -44.74
C GLU A 416 -31.68 -26.48 -44.85
N GLU A 417 -31.09 -27.64 -44.54
CA GLU A 417 -31.69 -28.95 -44.85
C GLU A 417 -32.10 -29.80 -43.62
N LEU A 418 -32.34 -29.18 -42.47
CA LEU A 418 -32.92 -29.84 -41.28
C LEU A 418 -34.15 -29.08 -40.76
N THR A 419 -35.05 -28.68 -41.65
CA THR A 419 -36.36 -28.10 -41.31
C THR A 419 -37.50 -29.08 -41.54
N ALA A 420 -37.64 -30.06 -40.63
CA ALA A 420 -38.90 -30.78 -40.47
C ALA A 420 -39.02 -31.33 -39.02
N ILE A 421 -39.36 -30.44 -38.08
CA ILE A 421 -39.96 -30.86 -36.81
C ILE A 421 -41.48 -30.74 -37.00
N PRO A 422 -42.30 -31.78 -36.73
CA PRO A 422 -43.74 -31.66 -36.80
C PRO A 422 -44.24 -30.68 -35.73
N SER A 423 -45.21 -29.85 -36.10
CA SER A 423 -45.88 -28.92 -35.19
C SER A 423 -46.46 -29.65 -33.99
N ILE A 424 -45.93 -29.39 -32.80
CA ILE A 424 -46.61 -29.69 -31.55
C ILE A 424 -47.08 -28.36 -30.98
N ALA A 425 -48.38 -28.34 -30.71
CA ALA A 425 -49.18 -27.22 -30.28
C ALA A 425 -48.52 -26.35 -29.20
N SER A 426 -48.69 -25.03 -29.33
CA SER A 426 -48.57 -24.11 -28.22
C SER A 426 -49.61 -24.47 -27.14
N PRO A 427 -49.18 -24.47 -25.89
CA PRO A 427 -49.78 -23.52 -24.96
C PRO A 427 -48.71 -22.60 -24.36
N THR A 428 -49.10 -21.35 -24.27
CA THR A 428 -48.56 -20.26 -23.48
C THR A 428 -47.95 -20.70 -22.15
N ASP A 429 -46.66 -20.43 -21.94
CA ASP A 429 -46.10 -20.06 -20.63
C ASP A 429 -44.83 -19.24 -20.87
N LEU A 430 -44.75 -18.09 -20.23
CA LEU A 430 -43.54 -17.26 -20.17
C LEU A 430 -42.44 -18.10 -19.50
N GLN A 431 -41.50 -18.65 -20.27
CA GLN A 431 -40.28 -19.20 -19.69
C GLN A 431 -39.50 -18.03 -19.07
N ALA A 432 -39.54 -17.96 -17.74
CA ALA A 432 -38.67 -17.09 -16.97
C ALA A 432 -37.20 -17.47 -17.26
N PRO A 433 -36.27 -16.49 -17.26
CA PRO A 433 -34.89 -16.76 -17.59
C PRO A 433 -34.24 -17.68 -16.54
N VAL A 434 -33.70 -18.82 -16.96
CA VAL A 434 -33.09 -19.82 -16.06
C VAL A 434 -31.68 -19.34 -15.68
N ALA A 435 -31.42 -19.24 -14.38
CA ALA A 435 -30.09 -18.86 -13.89
C ALA A 435 -29.10 -20.02 -13.99
N GLN A 436 -27.91 -19.74 -14.52
CA GLN A 436 -26.88 -20.75 -14.78
C GLN A 436 -25.50 -20.31 -14.29
N LEU A 437 -24.70 -21.27 -13.85
CA LEU A 437 -23.27 -21.12 -13.61
C LEU A 437 -22.49 -21.85 -14.71
N VAL A 438 -21.75 -21.10 -15.51
CA VAL A 438 -20.91 -21.66 -16.58
C VAL A 438 -19.46 -21.73 -16.13
N HIS A 439 -18.92 -22.93 -15.96
CA HIS A 439 -17.53 -23.11 -15.55
C HIS A 439 -16.55 -22.62 -16.61
N THR A 440 -15.65 -21.70 -16.26
CA THR A 440 -14.86 -20.93 -17.24
C THR A 440 -13.78 -21.73 -17.98
N LEU A 441 -13.38 -22.88 -17.46
CA LEU A 441 -12.34 -23.72 -18.09
C LEU A 441 -12.94 -24.85 -18.92
N THR A 442 -14.05 -25.43 -18.48
CA THR A 442 -14.63 -26.63 -19.11
C THR A 442 -15.93 -26.33 -19.86
N ASN A 443 -16.44 -25.10 -19.78
CA ASN A 443 -17.77 -24.70 -20.24
C ASN A 443 -18.90 -25.59 -19.71
N LYS A 444 -18.67 -26.26 -18.58
CA LYS A 444 -19.71 -27.07 -17.93
C LYS A 444 -20.76 -26.14 -17.36
N ILE A 445 -22.00 -26.32 -17.77
CA ILE A 445 -23.15 -25.53 -17.32
C ILE A 445 -23.79 -26.24 -16.11
N ILE A 446 -24.15 -25.45 -15.10
CA ILE A 446 -24.85 -25.89 -13.90
C ILE A 446 -26.07 -24.99 -13.73
N ASP A 447 -27.26 -25.55 -13.89
CA ASP A 447 -28.53 -24.82 -13.69
C ASP A 447 -28.80 -24.63 -12.19
N LEU A 448 -29.29 -23.45 -11.83
CA LEU A 448 -29.66 -23.11 -10.45
C LEU A 448 -31.19 -23.27 -10.28
N PRO A 449 -31.67 -24.09 -9.34
CA PRO A 449 -33.10 -24.27 -9.13
C PRO A 449 -33.80 -22.97 -8.66
N GLU A 450 -35.05 -22.77 -9.11
CA GLU A 450 -35.89 -21.59 -8.83
C GLU A 450 -36.85 -21.77 -7.63
N ILE A 451 -36.76 -22.89 -6.94
CA ILE A 451 -37.52 -23.13 -5.69
C ILE A 451 -36.75 -22.45 -4.55
N PRO A 452 -37.42 -21.81 -3.56
CA PRO A 452 -36.75 -21.26 -2.36
C PRO A 452 -35.93 -22.34 -1.67
N SER A 453 -34.65 -22.39 -2.04
CA SER A 453 -33.71 -23.42 -1.64
C SER A 453 -32.36 -22.78 -1.42
N LEU A 454 -31.75 -23.18 -0.32
CA LEU A 454 -30.39 -22.84 0.02
C LEU A 454 -29.51 -23.92 -0.62
N ILE A 455 -28.77 -23.55 -1.66
CA ILE A 455 -27.98 -24.47 -2.49
C ILE A 455 -26.54 -24.45 -1.97
N TYR A 456 -26.02 -25.60 -1.54
CA TYR A 456 -24.65 -25.71 -1.09
C TYR A 456 -23.69 -26.08 -2.23
N ILE A 457 -22.64 -25.29 -2.41
CA ILE A 457 -21.57 -25.55 -3.37
C ILE A 457 -20.31 -26.04 -2.63
N GLY A 458 -19.77 -27.16 -3.09
CA GLY A 458 -18.49 -27.67 -2.60
C GLY A 458 -18.18 -29.10 -3.05
N LYS A 459 -17.45 -29.84 -2.22
CA LYS A 459 -17.04 -31.22 -2.51
C LYS A 459 -17.84 -32.22 -1.70
N GLN A 460 -18.24 -33.34 -2.31
CA GLN A 460 -19.03 -34.39 -1.64
C GLN A 460 -18.44 -34.87 -0.30
N HIS A 461 -19.36 -35.15 0.65
CA HIS A 461 -19.07 -35.79 1.93
C HIS A 461 -19.45 -37.29 1.88
N LYS A 462 -18.89 -38.10 2.80
CA LYS A 462 -19.33 -39.50 3.00
C LYS A 462 -20.68 -39.64 3.72
N ASN A 463 -21.22 -38.56 4.32
CA ASN A 463 -22.41 -38.56 5.19
C ASN A 463 -23.44 -37.45 4.84
N GLY A 464 -23.43 -36.89 3.62
CA GLY A 464 -24.36 -35.83 3.19
C GLY A 464 -23.89 -35.05 1.95
N THR A 465 -24.82 -34.53 1.15
CA THR A 465 -24.57 -33.98 -0.19
C THR A 465 -24.32 -32.46 -0.18
N SER A 466 -23.29 -32.00 -0.90
CA SER A 466 -23.34 -30.69 -1.52
C SER A 466 -24.33 -30.79 -2.69
N ASP A 467 -25.27 -29.85 -2.80
CA ASP A 467 -26.26 -29.85 -3.88
C ASP A 467 -25.58 -29.67 -5.24
N ILE A 468 -24.52 -28.85 -5.27
CA ILE A 468 -23.63 -28.71 -6.42
C ILE A 468 -22.26 -29.29 -6.04
N ASP A 469 -22.00 -30.50 -6.52
CA ASP A 469 -20.71 -31.15 -6.40
C ASP A 469 -19.73 -30.72 -7.50
N ILE A 470 -18.61 -30.15 -7.08
CA ILE A 470 -17.53 -29.68 -7.96
C ILE A 470 -16.26 -30.52 -7.82
N SER A 471 -16.33 -31.69 -7.19
CA SER A 471 -15.18 -32.59 -7.01
C SER A 471 -14.54 -33.01 -8.33
N ASN A 472 -15.34 -33.13 -9.40
CA ASN A 472 -14.90 -33.54 -10.73
C ASN A 472 -14.40 -32.39 -11.61
N LEU A 473 -14.33 -31.16 -11.10
CA LEU A 473 -13.78 -30.02 -11.84
C LEU A 473 -12.25 -29.94 -11.68
N PRO A 474 -11.52 -29.44 -12.71
CA PRO A 474 -10.11 -29.12 -12.57
C PRO A 474 -9.85 -28.24 -11.36
N TYR A 475 -8.78 -28.52 -10.62
CA TYR A 475 -8.36 -27.76 -9.45
C TYR A 475 -9.31 -27.81 -8.23
N SER A 476 -10.20 -28.79 -8.15
CA SER A 476 -11.13 -28.93 -7.02
C SER A 476 -10.43 -29.13 -5.66
N GLU A 477 -9.14 -29.47 -5.63
CA GLU A 477 -8.33 -29.56 -4.40
C GLU A 477 -8.27 -28.25 -3.61
N VAL A 478 -8.38 -27.09 -4.29
CA VAL A 478 -8.35 -25.78 -3.62
C VAL A 478 -9.70 -25.37 -3.03
N VAL A 479 -10.76 -26.13 -3.28
CA VAL A 479 -12.11 -25.84 -2.80
C VAL A 479 -12.42 -26.61 -1.51
N SER A 480 -13.17 -25.99 -0.60
CA SER A 480 -13.60 -26.61 0.66
C SER A 480 -14.81 -27.53 0.44
N ARG A 481 -15.08 -28.45 1.36
CA ARG A 481 -16.27 -29.33 1.26
C ARG A 481 -17.58 -28.54 1.39
N ASN A 482 -17.65 -27.65 2.38
CA ASN A 482 -18.69 -26.62 2.49
C ASN A 482 -18.04 -25.28 2.17
N HIS A 483 -18.12 -24.85 0.90
CA HIS A 483 -17.36 -23.68 0.45
C HIS A 483 -18.22 -22.42 0.43
N ALA A 484 -19.32 -22.46 -0.31
CA ALA A 484 -20.24 -21.35 -0.47
C ALA A 484 -21.68 -21.86 -0.50
N GLN A 485 -22.62 -20.96 -0.29
CA GLN A 485 -24.05 -21.24 -0.45
C GLN A 485 -24.70 -20.18 -1.32
N ILE A 486 -25.64 -20.60 -2.18
CA ILE A 486 -26.45 -19.73 -3.02
C ILE A 486 -27.88 -19.76 -2.50
N LYS A 487 -28.53 -18.59 -2.45
CA LYS A 487 -29.94 -18.43 -2.09
C LYS A 487 -30.67 -17.72 -3.21
N PHE A 488 -31.85 -18.22 -3.57
CA PHE A 488 -32.84 -17.48 -4.34
C PHE A 488 -33.92 -16.93 -3.40
N ASP A 489 -34.23 -15.63 -3.49
CA ASP A 489 -35.24 -14.98 -2.63
C ASP A 489 -36.61 -14.81 -3.30
N GLY A 490 -36.79 -15.34 -4.52
CA GLY A 490 -37.99 -15.17 -5.34
C GLY A 490 -37.82 -14.13 -6.45
N GLN A 491 -36.77 -13.31 -6.42
CA GLN A 491 -36.44 -12.35 -7.48
C GLN A 491 -34.98 -12.41 -7.90
N ASP A 492 -34.06 -12.53 -6.95
CA ASP A 492 -32.62 -12.45 -7.18
C ASP A 492 -31.86 -13.63 -6.56
N TYR A 493 -30.68 -13.92 -7.14
CA TYR A 493 -29.74 -14.88 -6.59
C TYR A 493 -28.68 -14.18 -5.74
N TYR A 494 -28.37 -14.76 -4.59
CA TYR A 494 -27.33 -14.30 -3.68
C TYR A 494 -26.35 -15.41 -3.37
N ILE A 495 -25.10 -15.07 -3.13
CA ILE A 495 -24.06 -16.01 -2.70
C ILE A 495 -23.38 -15.55 -1.41
N GLN A 496 -23.00 -16.50 -0.57
CA GLN A 496 -22.27 -16.27 0.67
C GLN A 496 -21.14 -17.29 0.80
N ASP A 497 -19.96 -16.83 1.25
CA ASP A 497 -18.87 -17.72 1.66
C ASP A 497 -19.14 -18.28 3.07
N MET A 498 -18.96 -19.59 3.22
CA MET A 498 -19.25 -20.34 4.47
C MET A 498 -18.05 -20.44 5.43
N GLY A 499 -17.06 -19.55 5.31
CA GLY A 499 -15.81 -19.62 6.06
C GLY A 499 -14.80 -20.54 5.40
N SER A 500 -14.76 -20.55 4.08
CA SER A 500 -13.92 -21.48 3.32
C SER A 500 -12.43 -21.21 3.52
N SER A 501 -11.60 -22.25 3.39
CA SER A 501 -10.17 -22.17 3.71
C SER A 501 -9.38 -21.27 2.75
N ASN A 502 -9.82 -21.17 1.50
CA ASN A 502 -9.16 -20.41 0.45
C ASN A 502 -9.99 -19.21 -0.06
N GLY A 503 -11.21 -19.03 0.46
CA GLY A 503 -12.11 -17.93 0.15
C GLY A 503 -12.92 -18.12 -1.13
N THR A 504 -14.07 -17.44 -1.17
CA THR A 504 -14.87 -17.19 -2.38
C THR A 504 -14.53 -15.80 -2.93
N TYR A 505 -14.56 -15.63 -4.25
CA TYR A 505 -14.20 -14.38 -4.92
C TYR A 505 -15.26 -13.98 -5.93
N ILE A 506 -15.57 -12.69 -5.98
CA ILE A 506 -16.45 -12.10 -6.98
C ILE A 506 -15.61 -11.14 -7.83
N ASN A 507 -15.54 -11.38 -9.14
CA ASN A 507 -14.74 -10.58 -10.07
C ASN A 507 -13.29 -10.36 -9.57
N LYS A 508 -12.68 -11.42 -8.99
CA LYS A 508 -11.34 -11.44 -8.37
C LYS A 508 -11.21 -10.80 -6.98
N TYR A 509 -12.26 -10.19 -6.45
CA TYR A 509 -12.28 -9.61 -5.09
C TYR A 509 -12.80 -10.63 -4.08
N PRO A 510 -12.17 -10.78 -2.90
CA PRO A 510 -12.62 -11.74 -1.89
C PRO A 510 -13.99 -11.35 -1.33
N LEU A 511 -14.90 -12.32 -1.28
CA LEU A 511 -16.17 -12.22 -0.56
C LEU A 511 -15.93 -12.54 0.91
N LEU A 512 -16.34 -11.63 1.82
CA LEU A 512 -16.19 -11.85 3.25
C LEU A 512 -17.12 -12.99 3.71
N PRO A 513 -16.63 -13.96 4.51
CA PRO A 513 -17.47 -15.00 5.08
C PRO A 513 -18.62 -14.41 5.89
N GLY A 514 -19.83 -14.96 5.74
CA GLY A 514 -21.00 -14.42 6.44
C GLY A 514 -21.83 -13.42 5.65
N ILE A 515 -21.29 -12.83 4.58
CA ILE A 515 -21.95 -11.74 3.85
C ILE A 515 -22.58 -12.26 2.55
N TRP A 516 -23.86 -11.93 2.35
CA TRP A 516 -24.58 -12.20 1.10
C TRP A 516 -24.25 -11.17 0.02
N TYR A 517 -23.91 -11.64 -1.17
CA TYR A 517 -23.65 -10.83 -2.35
C TYR A 517 -24.65 -11.17 -3.46
N LYS A 518 -25.31 -10.16 -4.02
CA LYS A 518 -26.28 -10.32 -5.12
C LYS A 518 -25.55 -10.64 -6.43
N LEU A 519 -25.89 -11.76 -7.06
CA LEU A 519 -25.35 -12.19 -8.35
C LEU A 519 -26.07 -11.47 -9.49
N GLY A 520 -25.30 -10.87 -10.39
CA GLY A 520 -25.79 -10.25 -11.62
C GLY A 520 -25.22 -10.94 -12.87
N PRO A 521 -25.86 -10.82 -14.05
CA PRO A 521 -25.37 -11.41 -15.29
C PRO A 521 -23.92 -11.00 -15.60
N GLY A 522 -23.09 -11.97 -15.99
CA GLY A 522 -21.67 -11.76 -16.29
C GLY A 522 -20.75 -11.71 -15.07
N VAL A 523 -21.28 -11.83 -13.84
CA VAL A 523 -20.43 -11.90 -12.64
C VAL A 523 -19.59 -13.17 -12.67
N LYS A 524 -18.28 -13.02 -12.47
CA LYS A 524 -17.35 -14.13 -12.33
C LYS A 524 -17.23 -14.54 -10.86
N LEU A 525 -17.67 -15.75 -10.55
CA LEU A 525 -17.59 -16.39 -9.25
C LEU A 525 -16.37 -17.32 -9.19
N GLY A 526 -15.41 -17.03 -8.31
CA GLY A 526 -14.25 -17.89 -8.05
C GLY A 526 -14.37 -18.62 -6.71
N LEU A 527 -14.06 -19.91 -6.68
CA LEU A 527 -14.03 -20.75 -5.47
C LEU A 527 -12.60 -21.23 -5.23
N GLY A 528 -12.08 -21.03 -4.02
CA GLY A 528 -10.74 -21.45 -3.64
C GLY A 528 -9.65 -20.49 -4.10
N LYS A 529 -8.45 -20.98 -4.43
CA LYS A 529 -7.32 -20.11 -4.79
C LYS A 529 -7.58 -19.40 -6.13
N ARG A 530 -8.06 -18.15 -6.10
CA ARG A 530 -8.09 -17.15 -7.20
C ARG A 530 -8.31 -17.72 -8.61
N ASP A 531 -9.58 -17.79 -9.04
CA ASP A 531 -10.05 -18.19 -10.37
C ASP A 531 -9.70 -19.63 -10.83
N MET A 532 -9.03 -20.44 -10.01
CA MET A 532 -8.69 -21.83 -10.36
C MET A 532 -9.92 -22.70 -10.58
N VAL A 533 -10.97 -22.49 -9.77
CA VAL A 533 -12.32 -22.98 -10.04
C VAL A 533 -13.21 -21.75 -10.16
N ALA A 534 -13.66 -21.43 -11.37
CA ALA A 534 -14.44 -20.23 -11.61
C ALA A 534 -15.64 -20.47 -12.52
N PHE A 535 -16.70 -19.72 -12.26
CA PHE A 535 -17.95 -19.74 -12.98
C PHE A 535 -18.32 -18.34 -13.44
N VAL A 536 -19.05 -18.22 -14.53
CA VAL A 536 -19.76 -17.00 -14.92
C VAL A 536 -21.24 -17.23 -14.66
N PHE A 537 -21.85 -16.32 -13.92
CA PHE A 537 -23.29 -16.31 -13.71
C PHE A 537 -23.99 -15.74 -14.93
N GLN A 538 -24.98 -16.46 -15.45
CA GLN A 538 -25.79 -16.07 -16.61
C GLN A 538 -27.28 -16.22 -16.28
N LEU A 539 -28.10 -15.37 -16.89
CA LEU A 539 -29.56 -15.50 -16.92
C LEU A 539 -29.90 -15.80 -18.37
N ASN A 540 -30.53 -16.95 -18.65
CA ASN A 540 -30.80 -17.42 -19.99
C ASN A 540 -32.29 -17.39 -20.31
#